data_AF-A0A821D7K1-F1
#
_entry.id   AF-A0A821D7K1-F1
#
_cell.length_a   1.000
_cell.length_b   1.000
_cell.length_c   1.000
_cell.angle_alpha   90.00
_cell.angle_beta   90.00
_cell.angle_gamma   90.00
#
_symmetry.space_group_name_H-M   'P 1'
#
loop_
_entity.id
_entity.type
_entity.pdbx_description
1 polymer ?
#
loop_
_entity_poly.entity_id
_entity_poly.type
_entity_poly.pdbx_seq_one_letter_code
_entity_poly.pdbx_strand_id
1 'polypeptide(L)'
;MRLIGDKDHEEVWRSKVGTLGPFCLLLWDDPYNTKATIEKTLYRGANLKPEQIAAYEEMVKHKNEYRSFQAYTSCSRNRKKAEEFGNTL
;
A
#
# COMPACT_ATOMS: atom_id res chain seq x y z
N MET A 1 -5.02 -0.65 -8.51
CA MET A 1 -4.14 0.48 -8.90
C MET A 1 -5.03 1.71 -8.98
N ARG A 2 -4.66 2.88 -8.43
CA ARG A 2 -5.56 4.07 -8.42
C ARG A 2 -5.75 4.57 -9.86
N LEU A 3 -7.00 4.88 -10.24
CA LEU A 3 -7.38 5.41 -11.56
C LEU A 3 -7.11 6.92 -11.73
N ILE A 4 -6.41 7.54 -10.77
CA ILE A 4 -6.14 8.98 -10.79
C ILE A 4 -5.17 9.26 -11.93
N GLY A 5 -5.58 10.11 -12.87
CA GLY A 5 -4.79 10.45 -14.07
C GLY A 5 -5.10 9.59 -15.30
N ASP A 6 -6.01 8.62 -15.19
CA ASP A 6 -6.56 7.88 -16.33
C ASP A 6 -7.65 8.70 -17.03
N LYS A 7 -7.53 8.87 -18.35
CA LYS A 7 -8.47 9.68 -19.16
C LYS A 7 -9.80 8.98 -19.36
N ASP A 8 -9.79 7.65 -19.44
CA ASP A 8 -10.99 6.86 -19.75
C ASP A 8 -11.97 6.83 -18.56
N HIS A 9 -11.50 7.23 -17.37
CA HIS A 9 -12.27 7.22 -16.13
C HIS A 9 -12.28 8.59 -15.41
N GLU A 10 -12.05 9.68 -16.17
CA GLU A 10 -11.84 11.04 -15.63
C GLU A 10 -12.98 11.54 -14.75
N GLU A 11 -14.23 11.38 -15.20
CA GLU A 11 -15.41 11.82 -14.46
C GLU A 11 -15.55 11.12 -13.10
N VAL A 12 -15.22 9.83 -13.06
CA VAL A 12 -15.33 9.00 -11.85
C VAL A 12 -14.26 9.36 -10.82
N TRP A 13 -13.01 9.59 -11.24
CA TRP A 13 -11.97 9.96 -10.27
C TRP A 13 -12.04 11.43 -9.85
N ARG A 14 -12.45 12.36 -10.74
CA ARG A 14 -12.65 13.78 -10.38
C ARG A 14 -13.77 13.97 -9.37
N SER A 15 -14.90 13.30 -9.55
CA SER A 15 -16.04 13.37 -8.60
C SER A 15 -15.69 12.87 -7.20
N LYS A 16 -14.68 12.00 -7.08
CA LYS A 16 -14.19 11.44 -5.82
C LYS A 16 -12.98 12.18 -5.25
N VAL A 17 -12.28 12.99 -6.05
CA VAL A 17 -11.02 13.63 -5.64
C VAL A 17 -11.23 14.64 -4.49
N GLY A 18 -12.35 15.36 -4.51
CA GLY A 18 -12.67 16.37 -3.50
C GLY A 18 -12.94 15.79 -2.11
N THR A 19 -13.38 14.53 -2.03
CA THR A 19 -13.62 13.82 -0.77
C THR A 19 -12.47 12.89 -0.40
N LEU A 20 -11.64 12.47 -1.37
CA LEU A 20 -10.50 11.58 -1.15
C LEU A 20 -9.44 12.19 -0.23
N GLY A 21 -9.13 13.48 -0.42
CA GLY A 21 -8.16 14.19 0.44
C GLY A 21 -8.59 14.17 1.91
N PRO A 22 -9.77 14.72 2.25
CA PRO A 22 -10.32 14.67 3.61
C PRO A 22 -10.46 13.24 4.15
N PHE A 23 -10.87 12.27 3.33
CA PHE A 23 -10.97 10.87 3.75
C PHE A 23 -9.62 10.24 4.08
N CYS A 24 -8.58 10.51 3.28
CA CYS A 24 -7.23 10.06 3.59
C CYS A 24 -6.71 10.71 4.88
N LEU A 25 -6.98 12.00 5.13
CA LEU A 25 -6.62 12.66 6.39
C LEU A 25 -7.31 11.98 7.59
N LEU A 26 -8.61 11.69 7.49
CA LEU A 26 -9.33 10.96 8.55
C LEU A 26 -8.71 9.59 8.85
N LEU A 27 -8.25 8.86 7.83
CA LEU A 27 -7.57 7.58 8.03
C LEU A 27 -6.17 7.72 8.63
N TRP A 28 -5.46 8.82 8.36
CA TRP A 28 -4.12 9.08 8.91
C TRP A 28 -4.18 9.54 10.37
N ASP A 29 -5.08 10.47 10.66
CA ASP A 29 -5.20 11.15 11.96
C ASP A 29 -6.22 10.48 12.90
N ASP A 30 -6.66 9.26 12.58
CA ASP A 30 -7.54 8.49 13.46
C ASP A 30 -6.89 8.32 14.84
N PRO A 31 -7.45 8.89 15.92
CA PRO A 31 -6.87 8.83 17.26
C PRO A 31 -6.88 7.40 17.84
N TYR A 32 -7.66 6.49 17.24
CA TYR A 32 -7.70 5.08 17.60
C TYR A 32 -6.72 4.22 16.79
N ASN A 33 -6.08 4.78 15.76
CA ASN A 33 -5.01 4.07 15.05
C ASN A 33 -3.82 3.85 15.98
N THR A 34 -3.69 2.62 16.46
CA THR A 34 -2.59 2.24 17.33
C THR A 34 -1.31 2.19 16.51
N LYS A 35 -0.45 3.19 16.68
CA LYS A 35 0.89 3.17 16.09
C LYS A 35 1.66 1.99 16.68
N ALA A 36 2.25 1.16 15.84
CA ALA A 36 3.08 0.07 16.32
C ALA A 36 4.31 0.64 17.04
N THR A 37 4.48 0.30 18.31
CA THR A 37 5.62 0.71 19.14
C THR A 37 6.75 -0.31 19.13
N ILE A 38 6.56 -1.43 18.43
CA ILE A 38 7.50 -2.56 18.34
C ILE A 38 7.63 -3.00 16.89
N GLU A 39 8.76 -3.63 16.58
CA GLU A 39 8.95 -4.32 15.30
C GLU A 39 7.96 -5.48 15.17
N LYS A 40 7.34 -5.60 13.98
CA LYS A 40 6.38 -6.67 13.67
C LYS A 40 6.61 -7.16 12.24
N THR A 41 6.65 -8.47 12.08
CA THR A 41 6.59 -9.09 10.75
C THR A 41 5.14 -9.10 10.25
N LEU A 42 4.95 -8.60 9.04
CA LEU A 42 3.68 -8.58 8.33
C LEU A 42 3.89 -9.15 6.93
N TYR A 43 2.82 -9.72 6.37
CA TYR A 43 2.81 -10.33 5.04
C TYR A 43 1.79 -9.61 4.16
N ARG A 44 2.11 -9.45 2.88
CA ARG A 44 1.20 -8.85 1.90
C ARG A 44 1.14 -9.71 0.65
N GLY A 45 -0.05 -10.17 0.30
CA GLY A 45 -0.32 -10.70 -1.04
C GLY A 45 -0.35 -9.56 -2.06
N ALA A 46 0.41 -9.71 -3.13
CA ALA A 46 0.38 -8.78 -4.25
C ALA A 46 0.67 -9.48 -5.58
N ASN A 47 -0.11 -9.16 -6.61
CA ASN A 47 0.20 -9.53 -7.97
C ASN A 47 1.13 -8.47 -8.56
N LEU A 48 2.42 -8.79 -8.64
CA LEU A 48 3.46 -7.86 -9.08
C LEU A 48 3.93 -8.18 -10.49
N LYS A 49 4.24 -7.14 -11.25
CA LYS A 49 4.95 -7.27 -12.52
C LYS A 49 6.44 -7.56 -12.25
N PRO A 50 7.16 -8.21 -13.18
CA PRO A 50 8.58 -8.53 -13.02
C PRO A 50 9.44 -7.32 -12.65
N GLU A 51 9.16 -6.14 -13.21
CA GLU A 51 9.91 -4.91 -12.93
C GLU A 51 9.72 -4.44 -11.49
N GLN A 52 8.52 -4.67 -10.93
CA GLN A 52 8.23 -4.34 -9.53
C GLN A 52 8.92 -5.32 -8.59
N ILE A 53 8.98 -6.61 -8.94
CA ILE A 53 9.71 -7.62 -8.17
C ILE A 53 11.19 -7.24 -8.08
N ALA A 54 11.81 -6.90 -9.22
CA ALA A 54 13.20 -6.46 -9.26
C ALA A 54 13.45 -5.24 -8.36
N ALA A 55 12.54 -4.26 -8.37
CA ALA A 55 12.64 -3.10 -7.49
C ALA A 55 12.56 -3.48 -6.00
N TYR A 56 11.68 -4.40 -5.60
CA TYR A 56 11.63 -4.86 -4.21
C TYR A 56 12.88 -5.64 -3.81
N GLU A 57 13.41 -6.49 -4.69
CA GLU A 57 14.65 -7.23 -4.44
C GLU A 57 15.85 -6.28 -4.24
N GLU A 58 15.91 -5.21 -5.03
CA GLU A 58 16.90 -4.15 -4.86
C GLU A 58 16.74 -3.44 -3.50
N MET A 59 15.50 -3.07 -3.13
CA MET A 59 15.22 -2.47 -1.82
C MET A 59 15.69 -3.33 -0.65
N VAL A 60 15.54 -4.66 -0.75
CA VAL A 60 15.99 -5.61 0.30
C VAL A 60 17.52 -5.66 0.40
N LYS A 61 18.25 -5.45 -0.69
CA LYS A 61 19.73 -5.40 -0.69
C LYS A 61 20.27 -4.14 -0.03
N HIS A 62 19.55 -3.01 -0.15
CA HIS A 62 19.94 -1.71 0.40
C HIS A 62 19.23 -1.40 1.72
N LYS A 63 19.43 -2.24 2.76
CA LYS A 63 18.70 -2.16 4.04
C LYS A 63 18.78 -0.82 4.78
N ASN A 64 19.80 -0.01 4.51
CA ASN A 64 19.99 1.30 5.14
C ASN A 64 19.27 2.43 4.40
N GLU A 65 18.69 2.17 3.23
CA GLU A 65 17.94 3.16 2.48
C GLU A 65 16.47 3.16 2.90
N TYR A 66 15.98 4.32 3.34
CA TYR A 66 14.58 4.48 3.65
C TYR A 66 13.75 4.45 2.37
N ARG A 67 12.78 3.53 2.31
CA ARG A 67 11.79 3.45 1.25
C ARG A 67 10.40 3.29 1.86
N SER A 68 9.40 3.88 1.23
CA SER A 68 8.03 3.86 1.75
C SER A 68 7.01 3.64 0.64
N PHE A 69 5.90 2.99 1.00
CA PHE A 69 4.72 2.95 0.16
C PHE A 69 3.96 4.26 0.29
N GLN A 70 3.84 5.00 -0.80
CA GLN A 70 3.11 6.27 -0.83
C GLN A 70 1.59 6.10 -0.66
N ALA A 71 1.09 4.86 -0.72
CA ALA A 71 -0.31 4.54 -0.53
C ALA A 71 -0.51 3.67 0.72
N TYR A 72 -1.67 3.85 1.37
CA TYR A 72 -2.13 2.90 2.39
C TYR A 72 -2.05 1.47 1.86
N THR A 73 -1.35 0.65 2.62
CA THR A 73 -1.02 -0.71 2.24
C THR A 73 -1.56 -1.65 3.29
N SER A 74 -2.47 -2.53 2.89
CA SER A 74 -3.02 -3.55 3.78
C SER A 74 -2.08 -4.75 3.86
N CYS A 75 -1.85 -5.24 5.08
CA CYS A 75 -1.02 -6.40 5.38
C CYS A 75 -1.69 -7.26 6.45
N SER A 76 -1.27 -8.52 6.57
CA SER A 76 -1.75 -9.48 7.56
C SER A 76 -0.60 -10.05 8.38
N ARG A 77 -0.86 -10.37 9.66
CA ARG A 77 0.06 -11.18 10.49
C ARG A 77 0.01 -12.67 10.14
N ASN A 78 -1.11 -13.12 9.56
CA ASN A 78 -1.28 -14.48 9.09
C ASN A 78 -0.84 -14.55 7.63
N ARG A 79 0.27 -15.23 7.38
CA ARG A 79 0.83 -15.44 6.04
C ARG A 79 -0.18 -16.10 5.11
N LYS A 80 -0.78 -17.23 5.51
CA LYS A 80 -1.76 -17.97 4.68
C LYS A 80 -2.87 -17.07 4.15
N LYS A 81 -3.39 -16.20 5.03
CA LYS A 81 -4.42 -15.23 4.66
C LYS A 81 -3.91 -14.17 3.68
N ALA A 82 -2.64 -13.76 3.78
CA ALA A 82 -2.06 -12.82 2.83
C ALA A 82 -1.92 -13.43 1.43
N GLU A 83 -1.55 -14.72 1.34
CA GLU A 83 -1.32 -15.42 0.06
C GLU A 83 -2.64 -15.60 -0.74
N GLU A 84 -3.79 -15.54 -0.08
CA GLU A 84 -5.11 -15.52 -0.74
C GLU A 84 -5.30 -14.30 -1.68
N PHE A 85 -4.54 -13.23 -1.47
CA PHE A 85 -4.65 -11.98 -2.24
C PHE A 85 -3.59 -11.83 -3.35
N GLY A 86 -2.79 -12.87 -3.60
CA GLY A 86 -1.75 -12.91 -4.63
C GLY A 86 -0.43 -13.49 -4.13
N ASN A 87 0.62 -13.43 -4.97
CA ASN A 87 1.96 -13.85 -4.55
C ASN A 87 2.42 -13.02 -3.34
N THR A 88 2.79 -13.69 -2.25
CA THR A 88 3.12 -13.04 -0.98
C THR A 88 4.53 -12.48 -1.01
N LEU A 89 4.67 -11.19 -0.66
CA LEU A 89 5.93 -10.57 -0.23
C LEU A 89 5.97 -10.42 1.30
#